data_AF-A0A1T4SJC8-F1
#
_entry.id   AF-A0A1T4SJC8-F1
#
_cell.length_a   1.000
_cell.length_b   1.000
_cell.length_c   1.000
_cell.angle_alpha   90.00
_cell.angle_beta   90.00
_cell.angle_gamma   90.00
#
_symmetry.space_group_name_H-M   'P 1'
#
loop_
_entity.id
_entity.type
_entity.pdbx_description
1 polymer ?
#
loop_
_entity_poly.entity_id
_entity_poly.type
_entity_poly.pdbx_seq_one_letter_code
_entity_poly.pdbx_strand_id
1 'polypeptide(L)'
;MSGPRDLRRGRKPFERPCDPKEVIGDKSYFTFEPFGQGFALNVHRRGYPVQTILVKTEGELNRERRRLSDEGLIGLNRGAI
;
A
#
# COMPACT_ATOMS: atom_id res chain seq x y z
N MET A 1 0.96 -29.71 34.43
CA MET A 1 -0.14 -29.17 33.60
C MET A 1 -0.12 -27.65 33.72
N SER A 2 0.41 -26.97 32.71
CA SER A 2 0.62 -25.51 32.75
C SER A 2 -0.52 -24.83 32.00
N GLY A 3 -1.40 -24.15 32.73
CA GLY A 3 -2.49 -23.36 32.15
C GLY A 3 -1.97 -22.21 31.26
N PRO A 4 -2.81 -21.65 30.38
CA PRO A 4 -2.39 -20.58 29.48
C PRO A 4 -1.99 -19.37 30.31
N ARG A 5 -0.71 -19.00 30.20
CA ARG A 5 -0.11 -17.81 30.81
C ARG A 5 -1.05 -16.62 30.63
N ASP A 6 -1.44 -16.04 31.75
CA ASP A 6 -2.11 -14.74 31.85
C ASP A 6 -1.54 -13.76 30.82
N LEU A 7 -2.30 -13.56 29.74
CA LEU A 7 -2.15 -12.43 28.85
C LEU A 7 -2.53 -11.21 29.69
N ARG A 8 -1.51 -10.63 30.33
CA ARG A 8 -1.60 -9.38 31.10
C ARG A 8 -2.39 -8.35 30.30
N ARG A 9 -3.67 -8.19 30.65
CA ARG A 9 -4.48 -6.99 30.42
C ARG A 9 -3.65 -5.80 30.89
N GLY A 10 -3.12 -4.98 29.97
CA GLY A 10 -2.55 -3.70 30.40
C GLY A 10 -1.40 -3.07 29.62
N ARG A 11 -0.91 -3.63 28.51
CA ARG A 11 -0.13 -2.84 27.53
C ARG A 11 -0.49 -3.31 26.13
N LYS A 12 -1.18 -2.45 25.36
CA LYS A 12 -1.20 -2.56 23.90
C LYS A 12 0.25 -2.82 23.49
N PRO A 13 0.56 -3.86 22.68
CA PRO A 13 1.93 -4.07 22.25
C PRO A 13 2.28 -2.81 21.47
N PHE A 14 3.05 -1.93 22.14
CA PHE A 14 3.88 -0.87 21.62
C PHE A 14 3.46 -0.54 20.20
N GLU A 15 2.64 0.50 20.03
CA GLU A 15 2.43 1.14 18.73
C GLU A 15 3.81 1.22 18.07
N ARG A 16 4.10 0.26 17.19
CA ARG A 16 5.33 0.28 16.41
C ARG A 16 5.30 1.64 15.75
N PRO A 17 6.36 2.46 15.85
CA PRO A 17 6.40 3.72 15.13
C PRO A 17 5.98 3.41 13.70
N CYS A 18 4.89 4.06 13.28
CA CYS A 18 4.23 3.81 12.02
C CYS A 18 5.26 4.04 10.91
N ASP A 19 5.80 2.96 10.32
CA ASP A 19 6.69 3.11 9.17
C ASP A 19 5.80 3.39 7.95
N PRO A 20 5.86 4.61 7.37
CA PRO A 20 5.07 4.96 6.20
C PRO A 20 5.42 4.11 4.97
N LYS A 21 6.52 3.34 5.01
CA LYS A 21 6.93 2.43 3.94
C LYS A 21 6.38 1.01 4.10
N GLU A 22 5.76 0.67 5.22
CA GLU A 22 5.25 -0.69 5.46
C GLU A 22 4.04 -1.00 4.58
N VAL A 23 4.07 -2.16 3.92
CA VAL A 23 2.97 -2.67 3.11
C VAL A 23 1.99 -3.40 4.03
N ILE A 24 0.76 -2.90 4.16
CA ILE A 24 -0.30 -3.58 4.91
C ILE A 24 -1.40 -3.96 3.93
N GLY A 25 -1.35 -5.19 3.40
CA GLY A 25 -2.39 -5.86 2.60
C GLY A 25 -3.44 -4.94 1.97
N ASP A 26 -4.70 -5.08 2.40
CA ASP A 26 -5.85 -4.32 1.88
C ASP A 26 -5.78 -2.80 2.07
N LYS A 27 -4.79 -2.29 2.82
CA LYS A 27 -4.58 -0.86 3.06
C LYS A 27 -3.46 -0.28 2.21
N SER A 28 -2.67 -1.09 1.50
CA SER A 28 -1.61 -0.61 0.61
C SER A 28 -1.96 -0.91 -0.84
N TYR A 29 -2.29 0.14 -1.58
CA TYR A 29 -2.79 0.04 -2.95
C TYR A 29 -2.16 1.10 -3.85
N PHE A 30 -2.31 0.96 -5.16
CA PHE A 30 -1.95 2.02 -6.10
C PHE A 30 -3.12 2.39 -7.00
N THR A 31 -3.30 3.68 -7.27
CA THR A 31 -4.22 4.22 -8.28
C THR A 31 -3.43 4.76 -9.46
N PHE A 32 -4.07 4.88 -10.62
CA PHE A 32 -3.52 5.63 -11.72
C PHE A 32 -4.59 6.50 -12.36
N GLU A 33 -4.19 7.67 -12.83
CA GLU A 33 -5.04 8.60 -13.54
C GLU A 33 -4.31 9.17 -14.77
N PRO A 34 -5.02 9.50 -15.86
CA PRO A 34 -4.42 10.23 -16.97
C PRO A 34 -3.88 11.57 -16.48
N PHE A 35 -2.63 11.89 -16.83
CA PHE A 35 -1.99 13.14 -16.45
C PHE A 35 -1.18 13.71 -17.62
N GLY A 36 -1.67 14.82 -18.20
CA GLY A 36 -1.08 15.41 -19.39
C GLY A 36 -1.09 14.44 -20.58
N GLN A 37 0.10 14.12 -21.11
CA GLN A 37 0.28 13.14 -22.19
C GLN A 37 0.52 11.70 -21.69
N GLY A 38 0.55 11.48 -20.38
CA GLY A 38 0.88 10.19 -19.77
C GLY A 38 -0.08 9.82 -18.63
N PHE A 39 0.45 9.15 -17.61
CA PHE A 39 -0.30 8.72 -16.44
C PHE A 39 0.44 9.09 -15.16
N ALA A 40 -0.32 9.49 -14.14
CA ALA A 40 0.16 9.61 -12.77
C ALA A 40 -0.27 8.37 -12.01
N LEU A 41 0.71 7.63 -11.47
CA LEU A 41 0.46 6.47 -10.64
C LEU A 41 0.71 6.85 -9.18
N ASN A 42 -0.35 6.86 -8.38
CA ASN A 42 -0.34 7.25 -6.99
C ASN A 42 -0.28 6.00 -6.10
N VAL A 43 0.78 5.87 -5.33
CA VAL A 43 1.02 4.79 -4.40
C VAL A 43 0.52 5.18 -3.02
N HIS A 44 -0.38 4.36 -2.50
CA HIS A 44 -0.95 4.49 -1.16
C HIS A 44 -0.41 3.38 -0.27
N ARG A 45 0.12 3.73 0.89
CA ARG A 45 0.52 2.77 1.92
C ARG A 45 -0.32 3.06 3.16
N ARG A 46 -0.94 2.03 3.73
CA ARG A 46 -1.86 2.16 4.88
C ARG A 46 -3.02 3.16 4.68
N GLY A 47 -3.47 3.37 3.44
CA GLY A 47 -4.54 4.30 3.08
C GLY A 47 -4.09 5.76 2.92
N TYR A 48 -2.80 6.05 3.01
CA TYR A 48 -2.25 7.39 2.80
C TYR A 48 -1.42 7.44 1.52
N PRO A 49 -1.51 8.52 0.73
CA PRO A 49 -0.65 8.72 -0.43
C PRO A 49 0.79 8.92 0.05
N VAL A 50 1.71 8.12 -0.48
CA VAL A 50 3.15 8.18 -0.12
C VAL A 50 3.98 8.68 -1.28
N GLN A 51 3.65 8.27 -2.51
CA GLN A 51 4.45 8.58 -3.68
C GLN A 51 3.57 8.69 -4.92
N THR A 52 3.93 9.63 -5.80
CA THR A 52 3.38 9.71 -7.14
C THR A 52 4.49 9.44 -8.15
N ILE A 53 4.25 8.52 -9.06
CA ILE A 53 5.16 8.14 -10.14
C ILE A 53 4.54 8.62 -11.45
N LEU A 54 5.22 9.52 -12.16
CA LEU A 54 4.79 10.00 -13.46
C LEU A 54 5.37 9.10 -14.54
N VAL A 55 4.50 8.53 -15.36
CA VAL A 55 4.87 7.69 -16.52
C VAL A 55 4.34 8.33 -17.80
N LYS A 56 5.09 8.21 -18.89
CA LYS A 56 4.73 8.86 -20.17
C LYS A 56 3.97 7.94 -21.10
N THR A 57 4.15 6.64 -20.94
CA THR A 57 3.58 5.63 -21.84
C THR A 57 2.81 4.56 -21.08
N GLU A 58 1.89 3.90 -21.78
CA GLU A 58 1.14 2.76 -21.24
C GLU A 58 2.05 1.55 -20.93
N GLY A 59 3.12 1.37 -21.70
CA GLY A 59 4.12 0.32 -21.46
C GLY A 59 4.86 0.53 -20.13
N GLU A 60 5.25 1.77 -19.83
CA GLU A 60 5.83 2.14 -18.53
C GLU A 60 4.83 1.97 -17.40
N LEU A 61 3.57 2.38 -17.60
CA LEU A 61 2.51 2.18 -16.62
C LEU A 61 2.38 0.70 -16.24
N ASN A 62 2.31 -0.21 -17.21
CA ASN A 62 2.17 -1.64 -16.93
C ASN A 62 3.39 -2.24 -16.23
N ARG A 63 4.61 -1.76 -16.53
CA ARG A 63 5.82 -2.17 -15.82
C ARG A 63 5.78 -1.74 -14.35
N GLU A 64 5.43 -0.49 -14.08
CA GLU A 64 5.33 0.02 -12.71
C GLU A 64 4.20 -0.66 -11.93
N ARG A 65 3.04 -0.90 -12.55
CA ARG A 65 1.94 -1.67 -11.94
C ARG A 65 2.41 -3.07 -11.51
N ARG A 66 3.13 -3.78 -12.39
CA ARG A 66 3.63 -5.13 -12.08
C ARG A 66 4.65 -5.09 -10.94
N ARG A 67 5.60 -4.16 -10.99
CA ARG A 67 6.58 -3.96 -9.92
C ARG A 67 5.91 -3.71 -8.57
N LEU A 68 4.89 -2.85 -8.52
CA LEU A 68 4.16 -2.55 -7.29
C LEU A 68 3.34 -3.75 -6.80
N SER A 69 2.77 -4.52 -7.70
CA SER A 69 2.14 -5.79 -7.35
C SER A 69 3.14 -6.81 -6.79
N ASP A 70 4.34 -6.91 -7.37
CA ASP A 70 5.41 -7.77 -6.85
C ASP A 70 5.90 -7.29 -5.46
N GLU A 71 5.84 -5.99 -5.18
CA GLU A 71 6.08 -5.40 -3.85
C GLU A 71 4.92 -5.65 -2.85
N GLY A 72 3.85 -6.32 -3.27
CA GLY A 72 2.72 -6.66 -2.43
C GLY A 72 1.65 -5.56 -2.31
N LEU A 73 1.69 -4.53 -3.16
CA LEU A 73 0.56 -3.60 -3.27
C LEU A 73 -0.52 -4.19 -4.14
N ILE A 74 -1.76 -4.05 -3.68
CA ILE A 74 -2.92 -4.40 -4.50
C ILE A 74 -3.22 -3.23 -5.45
N GLY A 75 -3.21 -3.48 -6.75
CA GLY A 75 -3.70 -2.50 -7.71
C GLY A 75 -5.17 -2.18 -7.40
N LEU A 76 -5.56 -0.90 -7.51
CA LEU A 76 -6.83 -0.47 -6.94
C LEU A 76 -8.00 -1.36 -7.37
N ASN A 77 -8.56 -1.92 -6.31
CA ASN A 77 -9.75 -2.71 -6.10
C ASN A 77 -10.99 -1.98 -6.66
N ARG A 78 -11.98 -2.71 -7.18
CA ARG A 78 -13.18 -2.19 -7.89
C ARG A 78 -14.08 -1.20 -7.11
N GLY A 79 -13.70 -0.78 -5.90
CA GLY A 79 -14.52 0.01 -4.98
C GLY A 79 -14.09 1.46 -4.73
N ALA A 80 -13.09 2.02 -5.44
CA ALA A 80 -12.80 3.48 -5.38
C ALA A 80 -13.43 4.24 -6.56
N ILE A 81 -14.71 3.96 -6.81
CA ILE A 81 -15.63 4.80 -7.58
C ILE A 81 -16.58 5.43 -6.57
#